data_AF-A0A9W6GWV6-F1
#
_entry.id   AF-A0A9W6GWV6-F1
#
_cell.length_a   1.000
_cell.length_b   1.000
_cell.length_c   1.000
_cell.angle_alpha   90.00
_cell.angle_beta   90.00
_cell.angle_gamma   90.00
#
_symmetry.space_group_name_H-M   'P 1'
#
loop_
_entity.id
_entity.type
_entity.pdbx_description
1 polymer ?
#
loop_
_entity_poly.entity_id
_entity_poly.type
_entity_poly.pdbx_seq_one_letter_code
_entity_poly.pdbx_strand_id
1 'polypeptide(L)'
;MRSGVTPKLVAWDTTTNQLSRVIYLPPPIAPKDAFVNDFTIDGRHKKIFIADPAGGANAALIVVDIATGAARRVLEGHRSVVPENVDLAIDGRPIQVKGANGQLVTPHIGVNPITEDLENEWVYFGPMHGLSLYRVKAEDLTNESIDAPTLASRVERYSAKPICDGITIDKDNNIYLGNLAENAIGVIKSDRSYQQLAKSDQLSWVDSFSFGPDGRLYAVVNQLHRSAALNGGENVAKAPYFLVEVRALAAGLAGR
;
A
#
# COMPACT_ATOMS: atom_id res chain seq x y z
N MET A 1 10.52 0.35 15.41
CA MET A 1 10.66 1.51 16.34
C MET A 1 9.92 2.67 15.68
N ARG A 2 8.75 3.07 16.20
CA ARG A 2 7.97 4.19 15.66
C ARG A 2 8.46 5.46 16.37
N SER A 3 9.00 6.42 15.61
CA SER A 3 9.99 7.41 16.08
C SER A 3 9.45 8.52 17.02
N GLY A 4 8.18 8.46 17.42
CA GLY A 4 7.55 9.52 18.23
C GLY A 4 7.44 10.87 17.51
N VAL A 5 7.77 10.92 16.21
CA VAL A 5 7.65 12.09 15.34
C VAL A 5 6.25 12.09 14.74
N THR A 6 5.59 13.25 14.73
CA THR A 6 4.32 13.44 14.03
C THR A 6 4.50 13.22 12.52
N PRO A 7 3.79 12.25 11.90
CA PRO A 7 3.84 12.07 10.46
C PRO A 7 3.35 13.31 9.72
N LYS A 8 3.82 13.51 8.50
CA LYS A 8 3.44 14.64 7.65
C LYS A 8 3.51 14.27 6.18
N LEU A 9 2.58 14.81 5.39
CA LEU A 9 2.68 14.87 3.94
C LEU A 9 3.47 16.12 3.54
N VAL A 10 4.35 15.97 2.56
CA VAL A 10 5.16 17.06 2.01
C VAL A 10 4.94 17.10 0.51
N ALA A 11 4.44 18.22 0.00
CA ALA A 11 4.39 18.51 -1.43
C ALA A 11 5.57 19.41 -1.79
N TRP A 12 6.33 19.03 -2.80
CA TRP A 12 7.49 19.78 -3.30
C TRP A 12 7.25 20.15 -4.76
N ASP A 13 7.43 21.42 -5.10
CA ASP A 13 7.39 21.88 -6.49
C ASP A 13 8.74 21.59 -7.14
N THR A 14 8.75 20.69 -8.11
CA THR A 14 9.96 20.26 -8.82
C THR A 14 10.39 21.23 -9.92
N THR A 15 9.53 22.14 -10.36
CA THR A 15 9.87 23.17 -11.36
C THR A 15 10.65 24.32 -10.72
N THR A 16 10.19 24.77 -9.55
CA THR A 16 10.83 25.87 -8.81
C THR A 16 11.82 25.37 -7.75
N ASN A 17 11.84 24.07 -7.49
CA ASN A 17 12.60 23.43 -6.41
C ASN A 17 12.31 24.05 -5.03
N GLN A 18 11.01 24.19 -4.70
CA GLN A 18 10.57 24.80 -3.45
C GLN A 18 9.54 23.92 -2.74
N LEU A 19 9.53 24.04 -1.41
CA LEU A 19 8.46 23.48 -0.59
C LEU A 19 7.13 24.12 -0.99
N SER A 20 6.20 23.31 -1.48
CA SER A 20 4.86 23.77 -1.84
C SER A 20 3.93 23.72 -0.63
N ARG A 21 3.91 22.59 0.10
CA ARG A 21 3.00 22.41 1.23
C ARG A 21 3.50 21.37 2.23
N VAL A 22 3.15 21.55 3.50
CA VAL A 22 3.27 20.52 4.55
C VAL A 22 1.90 20.35 5.21
N ILE A 23 1.45 19.10 5.36
CA ILE A 23 0.26 18.75 6.13
C ILE A 23 0.68 17.77 7.21
N TYR A 24 0.55 18.17 8.48
CA TYR A 24 0.84 17.29 9.62
C TYR A 24 -0.35 16.37 9.90
N LEU A 25 -0.04 15.15 10.33
CA LEU A 25 -1.02 14.12 10.71
C LEU A 25 -0.85 13.82 12.21
N PRO A 26 -1.27 14.73 13.12
CA PRO A 26 -1.16 14.48 14.56
C PRO A 26 -2.20 13.44 15.02
N PRO A 27 -2.07 12.88 16.23
CA PRO A 27 -3.18 12.17 16.88
C PRO A 27 -4.43 13.06 16.94
N PRO A 28 -5.65 12.53 16.71
CA PRO A 28 -5.96 11.10 16.52
C PRO A 28 -5.81 10.59 15.07
N ILE A 29 -5.36 11.39 14.11
CA ILE A 29 -5.28 11.02 12.68
C ILE A 29 -4.25 9.92 12.45
N ALA A 30 -3.02 10.15 12.91
CA ALA A 30 -1.99 9.14 12.97
C ALA A 30 -1.62 8.95 14.46
N PRO A 31 -2.06 7.86 15.12
CA PRO A 31 -1.69 7.59 16.51
C PRO A 31 -0.17 7.44 16.68
N LYS A 32 0.31 7.43 17.93
CA LYS A 32 1.75 7.32 18.24
C LYS A 32 2.41 6.11 17.58
N ASP A 33 1.63 5.05 17.42
CA ASP A 33 2.04 3.83 16.76
C ASP A 33 1.50 3.73 15.32
N ALA A 34 1.19 4.82 14.63
CA ALA A 34 0.94 4.76 13.19
C ALA A 34 2.23 4.42 12.43
N PHE A 35 2.07 3.81 11.26
CA PHE A 35 3.13 3.63 10.28
C PHE A 35 2.62 3.99 8.87
N VAL A 36 2.17 5.22 8.66
CA VAL A 36 1.70 5.67 7.34
C VAL A 36 2.74 5.36 6.25
N ASN A 37 2.40 4.44 5.34
CA ASN A 37 3.39 3.82 4.46
C ASN A 37 3.22 4.23 2.99
N ASP A 38 1.97 4.30 2.51
CA ASP A 38 1.65 4.51 1.10
C ASP A 38 0.38 5.35 0.96
N PHE A 39 0.18 5.95 -0.22
CA PHE A 39 -0.98 6.78 -0.51
C PHE A 39 -1.26 6.89 -2.02
N THR A 40 -2.51 7.24 -2.35
CA THR A 40 -2.92 7.66 -3.70
C THR A 40 -3.51 9.08 -3.65
N ILE A 41 -3.36 9.83 -4.75
CA ILE A 41 -3.81 11.21 -4.89
C ILE A 41 -5.03 11.27 -5.81
N ASP A 42 -6.17 11.65 -5.24
CA ASP A 42 -7.41 11.84 -5.98
C ASP A 42 -7.46 13.27 -6.56
N GLY A 43 -7.26 13.35 -7.88
CA GLY A 43 -7.25 14.60 -8.61
C GLY A 43 -8.65 15.19 -8.83
N ARG A 44 -9.70 14.38 -8.76
CA ARG A 44 -11.09 14.76 -9.01
C ARG A 44 -11.72 15.33 -7.75
N HIS A 45 -11.64 14.63 -6.64
CA HIS A 45 -12.20 15.03 -5.34
C HIS A 45 -11.23 15.84 -4.49
N LYS A 46 -9.99 16.04 -4.95
CA LYS A 46 -8.93 16.81 -4.27
C LYS A 46 -8.60 16.24 -2.89
N LYS A 47 -8.51 14.92 -2.80
CA LYS A 47 -8.16 14.19 -1.58
C LYS A 47 -6.87 13.38 -1.76
N ILE A 48 -6.28 12.99 -0.63
CA ILE A 48 -5.25 11.95 -0.57
C ILE A 48 -5.79 10.84 0.32
N PHE A 49 -5.67 9.59 -0.13
CA PHE A 49 -6.02 8.42 0.66
C PHE A 49 -4.72 7.72 1.06
N ILE A 50 -4.47 7.60 2.36
CA ILE A 50 -3.23 7.06 2.93
C ILE A 50 -3.54 5.75 3.65
N ALA A 51 -2.68 4.76 3.48
CA ALA A 51 -2.70 3.50 4.20
C ALA A 51 -1.91 3.61 5.53
N ASP A 52 -2.52 3.20 6.64
CA ASP A 52 -1.86 2.98 7.93
C ASP A 52 -1.88 1.47 8.28
N PRO A 53 -0.82 0.72 7.91
CA PRO A 53 -0.69 -0.73 8.01
C PRO A 53 -0.40 -1.24 9.43
N ALA A 54 -1.01 -0.65 10.46
CA ALA A 54 -0.83 -1.17 11.81
C ALA A 54 -1.26 -2.65 11.89
N GLY A 55 -0.63 -3.42 12.79
CA GLY A 55 -0.72 -4.88 12.78
C GLY A 55 -1.94 -5.49 13.49
N GLY A 56 -2.98 -4.71 13.73
CA GLY A 56 -4.15 -5.14 14.50
C GLY A 56 -5.36 -4.25 14.27
N ALA A 57 -6.24 -4.16 15.28
CA ALA A 57 -7.48 -3.39 15.21
C ALA A 57 -7.28 -1.87 15.01
N ASN A 58 -6.03 -1.40 15.06
CA ASN A 58 -5.66 -0.03 14.73
C ASN A 58 -5.11 0.12 13.30
N ALA A 59 -5.31 -0.84 12.40
CA ALA A 59 -5.10 -0.59 10.98
C ALA A 59 -6.23 0.30 10.45
N ALA A 60 -5.94 1.27 9.58
CA ALA A 60 -6.94 2.19 9.06
C ALA A 60 -6.51 2.84 7.74
N LEU A 61 -7.46 3.53 7.09
CA LEU A 61 -7.15 4.53 6.08
C LEU A 61 -7.20 5.93 6.69
N ILE A 62 -6.48 6.87 6.08
CA ILE A 62 -6.57 8.31 6.39
C ILE A 62 -6.96 9.04 5.11
N VAL A 63 -7.98 9.87 5.20
CA VAL A 63 -8.43 10.75 4.11
C VAL A 63 -7.97 12.16 4.43
N VAL A 64 -7.23 12.79 3.52
CA VAL A 64 -6.73 14.16 3.66
C VAL A 64 -7.33 15.04 2.58
N ASP A 65 -7.91 16.16 2.96
CA ASP A 65 -8.31 17.22 2.05
C ASP A 65 -7.10 18.04 1.61
N ILE A 66 -6.83 18.06 0.31
CA ILE A 66 -5.63 18.74 -0.23
C ILE A 66 -5.71 20.25 -0.03
N ALA A 67 -6.91 20.84 -0.10
CA ALA A 67 -7.10 22.29 -0.05
C ALA A 67 -6.94 22.84 1.36
N THR A 68 -7.57 22.20 2.34
CA THR A 68 -7.64 22.63 3.74
C THR A 68 -6.56 21.97 4.61
N GLY A 69 -6.07 20.79 4.23
CA GLY A 69 -5.21 19.96 5.07
C GLY A 69 -5.97 19.23 6.19
N ALA A 70 -7.30 19.35 6.25
CA ALA A 70 -8.11 18.58 7.17
C ALA A 70 -7.95 17.09 6.86
N ALA A 71 -7.77 16.29 7.90
CA ALA A 71 -7.58 14.85 7.77
C ALA A 71 -8.52 14.11 8.71
N ARG A 72 -8.93 12.90 8.31
CA ARG A 72 -9.75 12.00 9.12
C ARG A 72 -9.28 10.56 8.96
N ARG A 73 -9.33 9.82 10.05
CA ARG A 73 -9.03 8.39 10.10
C ARG A 73 -10.33 7.60 9.92
N VAL A 74 -10.34 6.63 9.01
CA VAL A 74 -11.55 5.91 8.59
C VAL A 74 -11.29 4.42 8.45
N LEU A 75 -12.37 3.63 8.51
CA LEU A 75 -12.33 2.16 8.42
C LEU A 75 -11.43 1.48 9.46
N GLU A 76 -11.08 2.16 10.56
CA GLU A 76 -10.22 1.62 11.60
C GLU A 76 -10.79 0.30 12.16
N GLY A 77 -9.96 -0.74 12.18
CA GLY A 77 -10.34 -2.05 12.68
C GLY A 77 -11.30 -2.84 11.77
N HIS A 78 -11.67 -2.30 10.61
CA HIS A 78 -12.53 -3.00 9.67
C HIS A 78 -11.79 -4.19 9.02
N ARG A 79 -12.51 -5.27 8.70
CA ARG A 79 -11.94 -6.50 8.11
C ARG A 79 -11.14 -6.27 6.82
N SER A 80 -11.39 -5.17 6.10
CA SER A 80 -10.68 -4.83 4.86
C SER A 80 -9.35 -4.13 5.08
N VAL A 81 -9.03 -3.74 6.33
CA VAL A 81 -7.77 -3.07 6.66
C VAL A 81 -6.95 -3.82 7.70
N VAL A 82 -7.57 -4.61 8.56
CA VAL A 82 -6.83 -5.45 9.52
C VAL A 82 -6.23 -6.67 8.81
N PRO A 83 -5.08 -7.18 9.26
CA PRO A 83 -4.50 -8.37 8.68
C PRO A 83 -5.34 -9.63 8.95
N GLU A 84 -5.32 -10.55 7.99
CA GLU A 84 -5.73 -11.94 8.19
C GLU A 84 -4.61 -12.71 8.91
N ASN A 85 -4.94 -13.84 9.54
CA ASN A 85 -3.96 -14.70 10.21
C ASN A 85 -3.24 -15.62 9.19
N VAL A 86 -2.45 -15.00 8.32
CA VAL A 86 -1.67 -15.66 7.26
C VAL A 86 -0.22 -15.19 7.31
N ASP A 87 0.70 -16.14 7.48
CA ASP A 87 2.13 -15.85 7.56
C ASP A 87 2.75 -15.68 6.16
N LEU A 88 3.65 -14.71 6.01
CA LEU A 88 4.52 -14.62 4.85
C LEU A 88 5.79 -15.43 5.06
N ALA A 89 6.07 -16.36 4.15
CA ALA A 89 7.37 -17.01 4.02
C ALA A 89 7.91 -16.82 2.60
N ILE A 90 9.21 -16.54 2.49
CA ILE A 90 9.93 -16.36 1.23
C ILE A 90 11.09 -17.36 1.23
N ASP A 91 11.18 -18.19 0.19
CA ASP A 91 12.16 -19.29 0.09
C ASP A 91 12.15 -20.21 1.33
N GLY A 92 10.96 -20.47 1.88
CA GLY A 92 10.76 -21.29 3.08
C GLY A 92 11.16 -20.62 4.40
N ARG A 93 11.52 -19.33 4.39
CA ARG A 93 11.87 -18.56 5.60
C ARG A 93 10.73 -17.62 5.99
N PRO A 94 10.17 -17.72 7.20
CA PRO A 94 9.16 -16.77 7.66
C PRO A 94 9.78 -15.39 7.88
N ILE A 95 9.00 -14.34 7.63
CA ILE A 95 9.38 -12.98 8.00
C ILE A 95 9.36 -12.85 9.53
N GLN A 96 10.38 -12.20 10.09
CA GLN A 96 10.52 -12.07 11.55
C GLN A 96 10.91 -10.65 11.95
N VAL A 97 10.16 -10.08 12.89
CA VAL A 97 10.47 -8.80 13.53
C VAL A 97 11.02 -9.08 14.93
N LYS A 98 12.05 -8.34 15.34
CA LYS A 98 12.57 -8.39 16.70
C LYS A 98 11.81 -7.42 17.60
N GLY A 99 11.07 -7.96 18.57
CA GLY A 99 10.37 -7.21 19.61
C GLY A 99 11.32 -6.50 20.58
N ALA A 100 10.78 -5.59 21.39
CA ALA A 100 11.56 -4.79 22.33
C ALA A 100 12.28 -5.63 23.41
N ASN A 101 11.73 -6.80 23.75
CA ASN A 101 12.31 -7.78 24.67
C ASN A 101 13.30 -8.75 23.98
N GLY A 102 13.58 -8.55 22.68
CA GLY A 102 14.45 -9.41 21.88
C GLY A 102 13.77 -10.66 21.30
N GLN A 103 12.50 -10.92 21.60
CA GLN A 103 11.75 -12.02 21.02
C GLN A 103 11.51 -11.81 19.52
N LEU A 104 11.58 -12.89 18.74
CA LEU A 104 11.18 -12.88 17.34
C LEU A 104 9.67 -13.13 17.22
N VAL A 105 9.00 -12.29 16.44
CA VAL A 105 7.57 -12.40 16.16
C VAL A 105 7.34 -12.39 14.65
N THR A 106 6.40 -13.20 14.17
CA THR A 106 5.92 -13.11 12.79
C THR A 106 4.99 -11.90 12.68
N PRO A 107 5.33 -10.90 11.86
CA PRO A 107 4.47 -9.74 11.73
C PRO A 107 3.20 -10.09 10.95
N HIS A 108 2.11 -9.45 11.31
CA HIS A 108 0.89 -9.40 10.51
C HIS A 108 0.61 -7.93 10.23
N ILE A 109 0.67 -7.55 8.95
CA ILE A 109 0.64 -6.14 8.52
C ILE A 109 -0.69 -5.85 7.85
N GLY A 110 -1.38 -4.81 8.34
CA GLY A 110 -2.68 -4.36 7.86
C GLY A 110 -2.62 -3.67 6.50
N VAL A 111 -3.57 -2.76 6.24
CA VAL A 111 -3.74 -2.10 4.94
C VAL A 111 -2.46 -1.44 4.49
N ASN A 112 -1.93 -1.90 3.37
CA ASN A 112 -0.70 -1.40 2.78
C ASN A 112 -0.91 -1.16 1.28
N PRO A 113 -1.16 -2.21 0.45
CA PRO A 113 -1.47 -1.98 -0.97
C PRO A 113 -2.65 -1.03 -1.06
N ILE A 114 -2.45 0.08 -1.77
CA ILE A 114 -3.48 1.06 -2.10
C ILE A 114 -3.22 1.62 -3.49
N THR A 115 -4.26 1.75 -4.29
CA THR A 115 -4.23 2.50 -5.56
C THR A 115 -5.64 2.99 -5.88
N GLU A 116 -5.76 3.86 -6.87
CA GLU A 116 -7.04 4.39 -7.34
C GLU A 116 -7.10 4.26 -8.85
N ASP A 117 -8.27 3.91 -9.38
CA ASP A 117 -8.45 3.88 -10.85
C ASP A 117 -8.25 5.28 -11.48
N LEU A 118 -8.09 5.28 -12.81
CA LEU A 118 -7.74 6.49 -13.54
C LEU A 118 -8.90 7.48 -13.63
N GLU A 119 -10.12 7.00 -13.37
CA GLU A 119 -11.38 7.73 -13.35
C GLU A 119 -11.70 8.37 -11.98
N ASN A 120 -10.87 8.08 -10.96
CA ASN A 120 -11.08 8.46 -9.57
C ASN A 120 -12.46 7.99 -9.06
N GLU A 121 -12.89 6.79 -9.46
CA GLU A 121 -14.14 6.17 -9.03
C GLU A 121 -13.91 5.22 -7.85
N TRP A 122 -12.95 4.30 -7.95
CA TRP A 122 -12.66 3.29 -6.95
C TRP A 122 -11.26 3.40 -6.37
N VAL A 123 -11.18 3.33 -5.04
CA VAL A 123 -9.93 3.12 -4.30
C VAL A 123 -9.81 1.64 -3.98
N TYR A 124 -8.78 0.99 -4.49
CA TYR A 124 -8.45 -0.41 -4.26
C TYR A 124 -7.44 -0.51 -3.14
N PHE A 125 -7.68 -1.41 -2.19
CA PHE A 125 -6.79 -1.57 -1.04
C PHE A 125 -6.96 -2.94 -0.37
N GLY A 126 -6.05 -3.28 0.52
CA GLY A 126 -6.23 -4.45 1.39
C GLY A 126 -5.07 -4.65 2.35
N PRO A 127 -5.19 -5.57 3.31
CA PRO A 127 -4.08 -5.90 4.18
C PRO A 127 -2.91 -6.50 3.39
N MET A 128 -1.67 -6.16 3.74
CA MET A 128 -0.49 -6.87 3.20
C MET A 128 -0.61 -8.36 3.52
N HIS A 129 -0.79 -8.69 4.80
CA HIS A 129 -1.06 -10.06 5.25
C HIS A 129 -2.56 -10.34 5.11
N GLY A 130 -2.98 -10.65 3.88
CA GLY A 130 -4.34 -11.12 3.60
C GLY A 130 -4.56 -11.48 2.15
N LEU A 131 -5.56 -12.31 1.90
CA LEU A 131 -5.80 -12.97 0.61
C LEU A 131 -6.93 -12.34 -0.21
N SER A 132 -7.44 -11.20 0.25
CA SER A 132 -8.51 -10.46 -0.42
C SER A 132 -8.07 -9.04 -0.76
N LEU A 133 -8.35 -8.61 -1.99
CA LEU A 133 -8.33 -7.20 -2.36
C LEU A 133 -9.74 -6.65 -2.18
N TYR A 134 -9.83 -5.44 -1.64
CA TYR A 134 -11.06 -4.71 -1.42
C TYR A 134 -11.07 -3.43 -2.25
N ARG A 135 -12.25 -2.83 -2.36
CA ARG A 135 -12.41 -1.50 -2.91
C ARG A 135 -13.56 -0.76 -2.25
N VAL A 136 -13.52 0.55 -2.34
CA VAL A 136 -14.60 1.45 -1.94
C VAL A 136 -14.63 2.61 -2.91
N LYS A 137 -15.80 3.21 -3.13
CA LYS A 137 -15.86 4.38 -3.99
C LYS A 137 -15.13 5.56 -3.35
N ALA A 138 -14.40 6.31 -4.16
CA ALA A 138 -13.77 7.56 -3.73
C ALA A 138 -14.83 8.54 -3.18
N GLU A 139 -16.02 8.61 -3.81
CA GLU A 139 -17.13 9.47 -3.35
C GLU A 139 -17.55 9.15 -1.90
N ASP A 140 -17.55 7.88 -1.50
CA ASP A 140 -17.89 7.47 -0.14
C ASP A 140 -16.78 7.82 0.85
N LEU A 141 -15.51 7.64 0.46
CA LEU A 141 -14.35 8.05 1.26
C LEU A 141 -14.23 9.57 1.39
N THR A 142 -14.77 10.35 0.47
CA THR A 142 -14.71 11.82 0.55
C THR A 142 -15.90 12.43 1.30
N ASN A 143 -17.01 11.68 1.42
CA ASN A 143 -18.23 12.17 2.03
C ASN A 143 -18.19 12.09 3.57
N GLU A 144 -18.02 13.25 4.21
CA GLU A 144 -17.96 13.38 5.68
C GLU A 144 -19.33 13.24 6.37
N SER A 145 -20.43 13.22 5.61
CA SER A 145 -21.78 13.00 6.16
C SER A 145 -22.13 11.51 6.33
N ILE A 146 -21.31 10.59 5.80
CA ILE A 146 -21.50 9.15 5.98
C ILE A 146 -20.87 8.72 7.31
N ASP A 147 -21.65 8.08 8.16
CA ASP A 147 -21.14 7.53 9.42
C ASP A 147 -20.22 6.30 9.21
N ALA A 148 -19.42 5.97 10.22
CA ALA A 148 -18.43 4.90 10.10
C ALA A 148 -19.04 3.52 9.76
N PRO A 149 -20.16 3.08 10.38
CA PRO A 149 -20.81 1.82 10.02
C PRO A 149 -21.33 1.78 8.57
N THR A 150 -21.88 2.89 8.09
CA THR A 150 -22.35 3.00 6.70
C THR A 150 -21.19 3.01 5.72
N LEU A 151 -20.09 3.71 6.01
CA LEU A 151 -18.89 3.67 5.17
C LEU A 151 -18.33 2.24 5.11
N ALA A 152 -18.25 1.56 6.26
CA ALA A 152 -17.77 0.18 6.34
C ALA A 152 -18.63 -0.80 5.52
N SER A 153 -19.95 -0.63 5.50
CA SER A 153 -20.85 -1.50 4.73
C SER A 153 -20.78 -1.28 3.22
N ARG A 154 -20.22 -0.15 2.75
CA ARG A 154 -19.95 0.14 1.34
C ARG A 154 -18.64 -0.43 0.81
N VAL A 155 -17.80 -1.01 1.68
CA VAL A 155 -16.56 -1.66 1.25
C VAL A 155 -16.88 -3.00 0.59
N GLU A 156 -16.44 -3.13 -0.66
CA GLU A 156 -16.62 -4.34 -1.46
C GLU A 156 -15.36 -5.21 -1.41
N ARG A 157 -15.54 -6.53 -1.29
CA ARG A 157 -14.48 -7.47 -1.65
C ARG A 157 -14.40 -7.53 -3.18
N TYR A 158 -13.24 -7.18 -3.74
CA TYR A 158 -13.04 -7.12 -5.18
C TYR A 158 -12.60 -8.47 -5.76
N SER A 159 -11.48 -9.01 -5.26
CA SER A 159 -10.85 -10.22 -5.80
C SER A 159 -10.07 -10.98 -4.73
N ALA A 160 -9.55 -12.17 -5.09
CA ALA A 160 -8.42 -12.74 -4.38
C ALA A 160 -7.12 -12.00 -4.75
N LYS A 161 -6.13 -12.04 -3.86
CA LYS A 161 -4.76 -11.58 -4.10
C LYS A 161 -3.77 -12.42 -3.27
N PRO A 162 -2.49 -12.53 -3.66
CA PRO A 162 -1.46 -13.03 -2.76
C PRO A 162 -1.09 -11.99 -1.69
N ILE A 163 -0.24 -12.38 -0.74
CA ILE A 163 0.45 -11.42 0.14
C ILE A 163 1.37 -10.55 -0.74
N CYS A 164 1.15 -9.24 -0.69
CA CYS A 164 1.82 -8.25 -1.53
C CYS A 164 2.10 -6.97 -0.76
N ASP A 165 3.09 -6.21 -1.23
CA ASP A 165 3.41 -4.85 -0.76
C ASP A 165 2.58 -3.83 -1.55
N GLY A 166 3.19 -2.90 -2.28
CA GLY A 166 2.51 -1.93 -3.13
C GLY A 166 1.82 -2.52 -4.37
N ILE A 167 0.85 -1.77 -4.89
CA ILE A 167 0.09 -2.09 -6.11
C ILE A 167 -0.08 -0.85 -7.01
N THR A 168 -0.37 -1.06 -8.29
CA THR A 168 -0.81 0.01 -9.21
C THR A 168 -1.85 -0.53 -10.18
N ILE A 169 -2.47 0.34 -10.98
CA ILE A 169 -3.54 -0.01 -11.91
C ILE A 169 -3.33 0.63 -13.28
N ASP A 170 -3.63 -0.11 -14.35
CA ASP A 170 -3.62 0.42 -15.72
C ASP A 170 -4.98 0.97 -16.16
N LYS A 171 -5.02 1.56 -17.37
CA LYS A 171 -6.23 2.13 -17.96
C LYS A 171 -7.35 1.13 -18.26
N ASP A 172 -7.04 -0.17 -18.27
CA ASP A 172 -8.01 -1.23 -18.51
C ASP A 172 -8.45 -1.90 -17.19
N ASN A 173 -8.15 -1.26 -16.05
CA ASN A 173 -8.46 -1.72 -14.69
C ASN A 173 -7.78 -3.04 -14.29
N ASN A 174 -6.60 -3.33 -14.83
CA ASN A 174 -5.76 -4.43 -14.35
C ASN A 174 -4.84 -3.93 -13.22
N ILE A 175 -4.79 -4.66 -12.11
CA ILE A 175 -4.04 -4.28 -10.90
C ILE A 175 -2.77 -5.11 -10.80
N TYR A 176 -1.61 -4.46 -10.80
CA TYR A 176 -0.29 -5.09 -10.75
C TYR A 176 0.22 -5.16 -9.32
N LEU A 177 0.86 -6.28 -8.97
CA LEU A 177 1.30 -6.55 -7.61
C LEU A 177 2.50 -7.51 -7.57
N GLY A 178 3.26 -7.46 -6.47
CA GLY A 178 4.28 -8.45 -6.15
C GLY A 178 3.68 -9.63 -5.38
N ASN A 179 3.79 -10.85 -5.89
CA ASN A 179 3.54 -12.06 -5.09
C ASN A 179 4.83 -12.41 -4.33
N LEU A 180 4.91 -11.91 -3.09
CA LEU A 180 6.13 -11.98 -2.28
C LEU A 180 6.53 -13.43 -1.95
N ALA A 181 5.56 -14.30 -1.70
CA ALA A 181 5.81 -15.70 -1.38
C ALA A 181 6.41 -16.50 -2.54
N GLU A 182 6.25 -16.02 -3.77
CA GLU A 182 6.62 -16.74 -4.99
C GLU A 182 7.75 -16.07 -5.79
N ASN A 183 8.38 -15.02 -5.27
CA ASN A 183 9.38 -14.22 -5.98
C ASN A 183 8.87 -13.80 -7.37
N ALA A 184 7.65 -13.26 -7.43
CA ALA A 184 6.93 -13.06 -8.68
C ALA A 184 6.21 -11.71 -8.77
N ILE A 185 6.00 -11.26 -10.00
CA ILE A 185 5.06 -10.17 -10.34
C ILE A 185 3.84 -10.80 -10.96
N GLY A 186 2.66 -10.35 -10.52
CA GLY A 186 1.38 -10.78 -11.06
C GLY A 186 0.47 -9.59 -11.37
N VAL A 187 -0.68 -9.92 -11.95
CA VAL A 187 -1.74 -8.98 -12.28
C VAL A 187 -3.09 -9.59 -11.94
N ILE A 188 -3.96 -8.81 -11.32
CA ILE A 188 -5.38 -9.09 -11.19
C ILE A 188 -6.06 -8.38 -12.35
N LYS A 189 -6.57 -9.11 -13.33
CA LYS A 189 -7.23 -8.54 -14.51
C LYS A 189 -8.57 -7.89 -14.11
N SER A 190 -9.15 -7.09 -14.99
CA SER A 190 -10.48 -6.48 -14.79
C SER A 190 -11.62 -7.49 -14.63
N ASP A 191 -11.45 -8.72 -15.13
CA ASP A 191 -12.34 -9.86 -14.84
C ASP A 191 -12.15 -10.48 -13.44
N ARG A 192 -11.27 -9.88 -12.62
CA ARG A 192 -10.90 -10.24 -11.24
C ARG A 192 -10.09 -11.52 -11.09
N SER A 193 -9.64 -12.13 -12.19
CA SER A 193 -8.75 -13.29 -12.15
C SER A 193 -7.28 -12.87 -12.00
N TYR A 194 -6.53 -13.64 -11.21
CA TYR A 194 -5.09 -13.45 -11.03
C TYR A 194 -4.30 -14.20 -12.10
N GLN A 195 -3.27 -13.55 -12.63
CA GLN A 195 -2.30 -14.12 -13.56
C GLN A 195 -0.88 -13.75 -13.12
N GLN A 196 0.02 -14.72 -13.05
CA GLN A 196 1.45 -14.43 -12.88
C GLN A 196 2.04 -13.93 -14.21
N LEU A 197 2.80 -12.83 -14.16
CA LEU A 197 3.47 -12.23 -15.32
C LEU A 197 4.94 -12.63 -15.40
N ALA A 198 5.63 -12.66 -14.26
CA ALA A 198 7.05 -12.99 -14.18
C ALA A 198 7.37 -13.66 -12.85
N LYS A 199 8.39 -14.52 -12.83
CA LYS A 199 8.96 -15.13 -11.63
C LYS A 199 10.47 -15.20 -11.79
N SER A 200 11.20 -14.80 -10.75
CA SER A 200 12.67 -14.79 -10.72
C SER A 200 13.13 -14.59 -9.28
N ASP A 201 14.21 -15.25 -8.87
CA ASP A 201 14.82 -15.08 -7.54
C ASP A 201 15.24 -13.62 -7.27
N GLN A 202 15.40 -12.81 -8.34
CA GLN A 202 15.66 -11.39 -8.22
C GLN A 202 14.44 -10.58 -7.77
N LEU A 203 13.21 -11.09 -7.96
CA LEU A 203 11.93 -10.46 -7.60
C LEU A 203 11.49 -10.78 -6.15
N SER A 204 12.48 -11.01 -5.27
CA SER A 204 12.28 -11.50 -3.90
C SER A 204 11.58 -10.53 -2.94
N TRP A 205 11.50 -9.25 -3.29
CA TRP A 205 10.59 -8.31 -2.64
C TRP A 205 10.26 -7.16 -3.59
N VAL A 206 9.17 -7.30 -4.33
CA VAL A 206 8.66 -6.24 -5.19
C VAL A 206 7.87 -5.28 -4.30
N ASP A 207 8.47 -4.12 -4.03
CA ASP A 207 8.02 -3.17 -3.01
C ASP A 207 6.92 -2.26 -3.56
N SER A 208 7.16 -1.61 -4.69
CA SER A 208 6.25 -0.64 -5.28
C SER A 208 6.26 -0.71 -6.80
N PHE A 209 5.19 -0.17 -7.38
CA PHE A 209 5.00 -0.03 -8.81
C PHE A 209 4.68 1.43 -9.14
N SER A 210 5.07 1.87 -10.32
CA SER A 210 4.56 3.12 -10.88
C SER A 210 4.60 3.08 -12.39
N PHE A 211 3.56 3.60 -13.02
CA PHE A 211 3.64 3.91 -14.43
C PHE A 211 4.51 5.15 -14.65
N GLY A 212 5.34 5.11 -15.69
CA GLY A 212 6.19 6.21 -16.12
C GLY A 212 5.80 6.73 -17.49
N PRO A 213 6.69 7.52 -18.13
CA PRO A 213 6.49 8.01 -19.49
C PRO A 213 6.14 6.88 -20.47
N ASP A 214 5.33 7.23 -21.47
CA ASP A 214 4.84 6.32 -22.53
C ASP A 214 3.97 5.16 -22.00
N GLY A 215 3.48 5.26 -20.76
CA GLY A 215 2.62 4.24 -20.16
C GLY A 215 3.36 2.95 -19.78
N ARG A 216 4.69 3.00 -19.65
CA ARG A 216 5.51 1.87 -19.20
C ARG A 216 5.41 1.67 -17.71
N LEU A 217 5.31 0.41 -17.28
CA LEU A 217 5.24 0.05 -15.87
C LEU A 217 6.63 -0.25 -15.33
N TYR A 218 6.95 0.32 -14.18
CA TYR A 218 8.19 0.06 -13.45
C TYR A 218 7.89 -0.52 -12.08
N ALA A 219 8.80 -1.34 -11.57
CA ALA A 219 8.72 -1.88 -10.22
C ALA A 219 10.07 -1.78 -9.50
N VAL A 220 10.02 -1.50 -8.19
CA VAL A 220 11.21 -1.48 -7.32
C VAL A 220 11.35 -2.81 -6.61
N VAL A 221 12.56 -3.38 -6.63
CA VAL A 221 12.90 -4.61 -5.89
C VAL A 221 14.06 -4.37 -4.95
N ASN A 222 13.78 -4.44 -3.65
CA ASN A 222 14.68 -3.96 -2.60
C ASN A 222 15.14 -5.02 -1.59
N GLN A 223 14.68 -6.27 -1.74
CA GLN A 223 15.01 -7.37 -0.82
C GLN A 223 14.61 -7.08 0.64
N LEU A 224 13.49 -6.40 0.90
CA LEU A 224 13.13 -5.92 2.25
C LEU A 224 13.05 -7.03 3.31
N HIS A 225 12.64 -8.24 2.93
CA HIS A 225 12.65 -9.43 3.81
C HIS A 225 14.04 -9.78 4.37
N ARG A 226 15.12 -9.28 3.76
CA ARG A 226 16.51 -9.48 4.21
C ARG A 226 17.04 -8.34 5.05
N SER A 227 16.27 -7.26 5.22
CA SER A 227 16.65 -6.13 6.06
C SER A 227 16.58 -6.51 7.55
N ALA A 228 17.36 -5.83 8.40
CA ALA A 228 17.32 -6.06 9.85
C ALA A 228 15.91 -5.94 10.45
N ALA A 229 15.05 -5.08 9.87
CA ALA A 229 13.68 -4.88 10.37
C ALA A 229 12.80 -6.12 10.21
N LEU A 230 12.97 -6.87 9.11
CA LEU A 230 12.14 -8.02 8.73
C LEU A 230 12.87 -9.37 8.79
N ASN A 231 14.15 -9.36 9.19
CA ASN A 231 15.00 -10.53 9.36
C ASN A 231 15.60 -10.60 10.78
N GLY A 232 14.74 -10.43 11.80
CA GLY A 232 15.11 -10.69 13.19
C GLY A 232 16.23 -9.81 13.78
N GLY A 233 16.48 -8.63 13.20
CA GLY A 233 17.53 -7.72 13.61
C GLY A 233 18.83 -7.83 12.80
N GLU A 234 18.92 -8.74 11.83
CA GLU A 234 20.12 -8.95 11.01
C GLU A 234 19.89 -8.50 9.57
N ASN A 235 20.70 -7.56 9.08
CA ASN A 235 20.64 -7.14 7.68
C ASN A 235 21.55 -8.04 6.83
N VAL A 236 20.95 -8.85 5.97
CA VAL A 236 21.64 -9.70 4.99
C VAL A 236 21.32 -9.31 3.54
N ALA A 237 20.58 -8.21 3.34
CA ALA A 237 20.35 -7.64 2.02
C ALA A 237 21.68 -7.15 1.42
N LYS A 238 21.87 -7.37 0.11
CA LYS A 238 23.08 -6.94 -0.60
C LYS A 238 22.70 -6.33 -1.94
N ALA A 239 23.35 -5.22 -2.28
CA ALA A 239 23.29 -4.65 -3.61
C ALA A 239 23.74 -5.69 -4.67
N PRO A 240 23.23 -5.61 -5.91
CA PRO A 240 22.33 -4.57 -6.42
C PRO A 240 20.87 -4.71 -5.94
N TYR A 241 20.20 -3.55 -5.85
CA TYR A 241 18.74 -3.43 -5.81
C TYR A 241 18.26 -3.01 -7.20
N PHE A 242 17.01 -3.27 -7.55
CA PHE A 242 16.56 -3.13 -8.93
C PHE A 242 15.40 -2.15 -9.08
N LEU A 243 15.46 -1.37 -10.16
CA LEU A 243 14.30 -0.81 -10.83
C LEU A 243 14.12 -1.61 -12.11
N VAL A 244 13.01 -2.33 -12.24
CA VAL A 244 12.74 -3.19 -13.39
C VAL A 244 11.57 -2.65 -14.20
N GLU A 245 11.66 -2.74 -15.52
CA GLU A 245 10.52 -2.52 -16.40
C GLU A 245 9.67 -3.81 -16.43
N VAL A 246 8.37 -3.66 -16.27
CA VAL A 246 7.39 -4.74 -16.29
C VAL A 246 6.56 -4.59 -17.55
N ARG A 247 6.40 -5.69 -18.29
CA ARG A 247 5.49 -5.70 -19.44
C ARG A 247 4.04 -5.70 -18.96
N ALA A 248 3.44 -4.52 -18.90
CA ALA A 248 2.03 -4.34 -18.58
C ALA A 248 1.11 -4.86 -19.70
N LEU A 249 -0.12 -5.21 -19.34
CA LEU A 249 -1.20 -5.59 -20.26
C LEU A 249 -1.76 -4.36 -20.98
N ALA A 250 -1.84 -3.22 -20.30
CA ALA A 250 -2.20 -1.94 -20.87
C ALA A 250 -1.35 -0.81 -20.28
N ALA A 251 -1.33 0.33 -20.98
CA ALA A 251 -0.68 1.55 -20.49
C ALA A 251 -1.40 2.10 -19.25
N GLY A 252 -0.66 2.65 -18.30
CA GLY A 252 -1.20 3.38 -17.16
C GLY A 252 -0.85 4.87 -17.19
N LEU A 253 -1.29 5.59 -16.16
CA LEU A 253 -1.03 7.02 -16.01
C LEU A 253 0.26 7.25 -15.21
N ALA A 254 1.17 8.06 -15.75
CA ALA A 254 2.45 8.32 -15.10
C ALA A 254 2.27 8.94 -13.70
N GLY A 255 2.92 8.34 -12.69
CA GLY A 255 2.86 8.80 -11.30
C GLY A 255 1.56 8.52 -10.56
N ARG A 256 0.67 7.70 -11.13
CA ARG A 256 -0.49 7.11 -10.46
C ARG A 256 -0.11 5.83 -9.71
#